data_AF-A0A2I0QF97-F1
#
_entry.id   AF-A0A2I0QF97-F1
#
_cell.length_a   1.000
_cell.length_b   1.000
_cell.length_c   1.000
_cell.angle_alpha   90.00
_cell.angle_beta   90.00
_cell.angle_gamma   90.00
#
_symmetry.space_group_name_H-M   'P 1'
#
loop_
_entity.id
_entity.type
_entity.pdbx_description
1 polymer ?
#
loop_
_entity_poly.entity_id
_entity_poly.type
_entity_poly.pdbx_seq_one_letter_code
_entity_poly.pdbx_strand_id
1 'polypeptide(L)'
;MLLLLIDLIAYIHFQKIFLFPFGRIYIYISILLSISAAIGVYEILKFRGKFFRVGIVVVILLISLSIYEQLPKHSPYQYYHIMDDNDYENFAWMKENTPKDSRILADSWKSKGLVIFAERKTYSYYPTGPSKKILYYCESGDKFLRDKCNDSEFLINNSINYVYSCNCKNENLTEIRKCIFEVIWC
;
A
#
# COMPACT_ATOMS: atom_id res chain seq x y z
N MET A 1 13.75 -16.78 -22.11
CA MET A 1 14.00 -15.39 -21.67
C MET A 1 13.28 -14.33 -22.48
N LEU A 2 13.34 -14.34 -23.82
CA LEU A 2 12.66 -13.34 -24.65
C LEU A 2 11.15 -13.22 -24.35
N LEU A 3 10.46 -14.35 -24.20
CA LEU A 3 9.03 -14.39 -23.82
C LEU A 3 8.75 -13.72 -22.46
N LEU A 4 9.63 -13.92 -21.47
CA LEU A 4 9.50 -13.28 -20.15
C LEU A 4 9.72 -11.77 -20.22
N LEU A 5 10.63 -11.33 -21.09
CA LEU A 5 10.87 -9.90 -21.34
C LEU A 5 9.65 -9.25 -22.04
N ILE A 6 9.09 -9.91 -23.05
CA ILE A 6 7.88 -9.44 -23.74
C ILE A 6 6.70 -9.33 -22.76
N ASP A 7 6.51 -10.35 -21.91
CA ASP A 7 5.45 -10.35 -20.90
C ASP A 7 5.64 -9.23 -19.86
N LEU A 8 6.87 -9.00 -19.39
CA LEU A 8 7.18 -7.89 -18.48
C LEU A 8 6.89 -6.53 -19.12
N ILE A 9 7.30 -6.32 -20.37
CA ILE A 9 7.04 -5.07 -21.10
C ILE A 9 5.54 -4.86 -21.30
N ALA A 10 4.80 -5.92 -21.65
CA ALA A 10 3.36 -5.88 -21.79
C ALA A 10 2.67 -5.54 -20.47
N TYR A 11 3.13 -6.11 -19.36
CA TYR A 11 2.63 -5.80 -18.02
C TYR A 11 2.86 -4.33 -17.65
N ILE A 12 4.07 -3.81 -17.87
CA ILE A 12 4.41 -2.41 -17.55
C ILE A 12 3.52 -1.42 -18.32
N HIS A 13 3.35 -1.63 -19.63
CA HIS A 13 2.63 -0.67 -20.48
C HIS A 13 1.12 -0.84 -20.49
N PHE A 14 0.62 -2.07 -20.47
CA PHE A 14 -0.82 -2.34 -20.61
C PHE A 14 -1.50 -2.70 -19.29
N GLN A 15 -0.74 -2.90 -18.21
CA GLN A 15 -1.23 -3.42 -16.92
C GLN A 15 -2.01 -4.74 -17.08
N LYS A 16 -1.71 -5.48 -18.16
CA LYS A 16 -2.32 -6.76 -18.49
C LYS A 16 -1.35 -7.88 -18.18
N ILE A 17 -1.91 -8.89 -17.54
CA ILE A 17 -1.21 -10.11 -17.19
C ILE A 17 -1.49 -11.12 -18.30
N PHE A 18 -0.44 -11.60 -18.99
CA PHE A 18 -0.59 -12.53 -20.11
C PHE A 18 -0.13 -13.95 -19.74
N LEU A 19 1.10 -14.10 -19.24
CA LEU A 19 1.64 -15.42 -18.87
C LEU A 19 1.42 -15.80 -17.40
N PHE A 20 1.51 -14.85 -16.46
CA PHE A 20 1.52 -15.17 -15.02
C PHE A 20 0.41 -14.48 -14.25
N PRO A 21 -0.57 -15.21 -13.69
CA PRO A 21 -1.80 -14.63 -13.13
C PRO A 21 -1.62 -13.66 -11.94
N PHE A 22 -0.40 -13.50 -11.41
CA PHE A 22 -0.13 -12.68 -10.23
C PHE A 22 0.97 -11.65 -10.50
N GLY A 23 0.66 -10.37 -10.32
CA GLY A 23 1.62 -9.27 -10.48
C GLY A 23 2.88 -9.41 -9.59
N ARG A 24 2.77 -10.07 -8.44
CA ARG A 24 3.93 -10.32 -7.55
C ARG A 24 4.97 -11.25 -8.16
N ILE A 25 4.62 -12.04 -9.18
CA ILE A 25 5.57 -12.93 -9.86
C ILE A 25 6.61 -12.12 -10.65
N TYR A 26 6.27 -10.92 -11.11
CA TYR A 26 7.21 -10.06 -11.85
C TYR A 26 8.42 -9.64 -11.01
N ILE A 27 8.35 -9.69 -9.66
CA ILE A 27 9.53 -9.51 -8.80
C ILE A 27 10.56 -10.60 -9.11
N TYR A 28 10.16 -11.86 -9.14
CA TYR A 28 11.06 -12.98 -9.44
C TYR A 28 11.55 -12.94 -10.90
N ILE A 29 10.69 -12.55 -11.84
CA ILE A 29 11.07 -12.40 -13.25
C ILE A 29 12.13 -11.30 -13.41
N SER A 30 11.99 -10.18 -12.70
CA SER A 30 12.96 -9.08 -12.74
C SER A 30 14.35 -9.52 -12.26
N ILE A 31 14.40 -10.39 -11.24
CA ILE A 31 15.66 -10.97 -10.74
C ILE A 31 16.30 -11.85 -11.82
N LEU A 32 15.53 -12.75 -12.45
CA LEU A 32 16.04 -13.62 -13.51
C LEU A 32 16.55 -12.83 -14.73
N LEU A 33 15.85 -11.75 -15.10
CA LEU A 33 16.28 -10.86 -16.16
C LEU A 33 17.56 -10.11 -15.79
N SER A 34 17.70 -9.68 -14.53
CA SER A 34 18.91 -9.02 -14.03
C SER A 34 20.14 -9.94 -14.06
N ILE A 35 19.98 -11.21 -13.65
CA ILE A 35 21.04 -12.23 -13.74
C ILE A 35 21.42 -12.45 -15.21
N SER A 36 20.44 -12.58 -16.09
CA SER A 36 20.66 -12.77 -17.53
C SER A 36 21.41 -11.58 -18.15
N ALA A 37 21.03 -10.35 -17.77
CA ALA A 37 21.71 -9.13 -18.21
C ALA A 37 23.16 -9.08 -17.72
N ALA A 38 23.42 -9.45 -16.46
CA ALA A 38 24.76 -9.51 -15.90
C ALA A 38 25.66 -10.51 -16.63
N ILE A 39 25.15 -11.70 -16.96
CA ILE A 39 25.87 -12.70 -17.77
C ILE A 39 26.19 -12.13 -19.17
N GLY A 40 25.24 -11.45 -19.81
CA GLY A 40 25.45 -10.80 -21.10
C GLY A 40 26.57 -9.76 -21.06
N VAL A 41 26.60 -8.92 -20.02
CA VAL A 41 27.68 -7.93 -19.82
C VAL A 41 29.02 -8.63 -19.55
N TYR A 42 29.04 -9.69 -18.75
CA TYR A 42 30.25 -10.46 -18.47
C TYR A 42 30.88 -11.03 -19.75
N GLU A 43 30.08 -11.62 -20.64
CA GLU A 43 30.59 -12.15 -21.92
C GLU A 43 31.14 -11.03 -22.83
N ILE A 44 30.49 -9.87 -22.86
CA ILE A 44 31.01 -8.68 -23.59
C ILE A 44 32.35 -8.24 -23.01
N LEU A 45 32.48 -8.23 -21.68
CA LEU A 45 33.72 -7.82 -21.00
C LEU A 45 34.87 -8.82 -21.22
N LYS A 46 34.55 -10.11 -21.35
CA LYS A 46 35.52 -11.17 -21.66
C LYS A 46 36.03 -11.08 -23.10
N PHE A 47 35.21 -10.59 -24.03
CA PHE A 47 35.53 -10.55 -25.45
C PHE A 47 36.45 -9.37 -25.82
N ARG A 48 37.78 -9.56 -25.83
CA ARG A 48 38.78 -8.52 -26.21
C ARG A 48 38.96 -8.31 -27.73
N GLY A 49 37.89 -8.46 -28.50
CA GLY A 49 37.91 -8.31 -29.97
C GLY A 49 37.76 -6.86 -30.46
N LYS A 50 37.77 -6.67 -31.79
CA LYS A 50 37.58 -5.36 -32.45
C LYS A 50 36.27 -4.64 -32.05
N PHE A 51 35.25 -5.40 -31.66
CA PHE A 51 33.93 -4.89 -31.26
C PHE A 51 33.77 -4.62 -29.75
N PHE A 52 34.80 -4.86 -28.94
CA PHE A 52 34.76 -4.67 -27.48
C PHE A 52 34.32 -3.25 -27.09
N ARG A 53 34.92 -2.23 -27.72
CA ARG A 53 34.59 -0.82 -27.44
C ARG A 53 33.13 -0.50 -27.79
N VAL A 54 32.61 -1.08 -28.87
CA VAL A 54 31.21 -0.91 -29.29
C VAL A 54 30.29 -1.55 -28.26
N GLY A 55 30.59 -2.77 -27.81
CA GLY A 55 29.81 -3.47 -26.78
C GLY A 55 29.72 -2.67 -25.48
N ILE A 56 30.84 -2.10 -25.01
CA ILE A 56 30.85 -1.27 -23.80
C ILE A 56 29.99 -0.02 -23.97
N VAL A 57 30.11 0.69 -25.10
CA VAL A 57 29.31 1.89 -25.35
C VAL A 57 27.81 1.56 -25.33
N VAL A 58 27.41 0.46 -25.97
CA VAL A 58 26.01 0.01 -25.97
C VAL A 58 25.52 -0.30 -24.56
N VAL A 59 26.32 -0.99 -23.73
CA VAL A 59 25.95 -1.30 -22.34
C VAL A 59 25.78 -0.02 -21.52
N ILE A 60 26.72 0.92 -21.60
CA ILE A 60 26.63 2.21 -20.88
C ILE A 60 25.38 2.97 -21.31
N LEU A 61 25.07 2.97 -22.61
CA LEU A 61 23.91 3.66 -23.17
C LEU A 61 22.60 3.04 -22.64
N LEU A 62 22.50 1.71 -22.61
CA LEU A 62 21.34 1.00 -22.06
C LEU A 62 21.14 1.27 -20.57
N ILE A 63 22.22 1.26 -19.79
CA ILE A 63 22.16 1.59 -18.34
C ILE A 63 21.70 3.04 -18.17
N SER A 64 22.31 3.98 -18.89
CA SER A 64 21.97 5.41 -18.81
C SER A 64 20.50 5.66 -19.17
N LEU A 65 20.00 5.01 -20.22
CA LEU A 65 18.60 5.10 -20.64
C LEU A 65 17.66 4.51 -19.59
N SER A 66 18.01 3.38 -18.98
CA SER A 66 17.21 2.77 -17.92
C SER A 66 17.09 3.68 -16.69
N ILE A 67 18.18 4.34 -16.28
CA ILE A 67 18.19 5.30 -15.18
C ILE A 67 17.34 6.52 -15.56
N TYR A 68 17.54 7.08 -16.75
CA TYR A 68 16.79 8.25 -17.23
C TYR A 68 15.27 8.02 -17.24
N GLU A 69 14.81 6.83 -17.64
CA GLU A 69 13.39 6.49 -17.65
C GLU A 69 12.82 6.19 -16.25
N GLN A 70 13.57 5.48 -15.40
CA GLN A 70 13.06 5.00 -14.11
C GLN A 70 13.12 6.08 -13.01
N LEU A 71 14.16 6.91 -12.98
CA LEU A 71 14.39 7.86 -11.89
C LEU A 71 13.28 8.91 -11.75
N PRO A 72 12.79 9.56 -12.83
CA PRO A 72 11.69 10.52 -12.74
C PRO A 72 10.36 9.86 -12.37
N LYS A 73 10.16 8.60 -12.79
CA LYS A 73 8.95 7.85 -12.49
C LYS A 73 8.91 7.44 -11.03
N HIS A 74 10.03 7.08 -10.42
CA HIS A 74 10.10 6.60 -9.03
C HIS A 74 10.43 7.65 -7.97
N SER A 75 11.11 8.74 -8.35
CA SER A 75 11.44 9.86 -7.43
C SER A 75 10.22 10.50 -6.72
N PRO A 76 9.05 10.69 -7.37
CA PRO A 76 7.88 11.26 -6.70
C PRO A 76 7.00 10.22 -5.97
N TYR A 77 7.22 8.91 -6.16
CA TYR A 77 6.52 7.91 -5.33
C TYR A 77 7.17 7.90 -3.95
N GLN A 78 6.77 8.87 -3.13
CA GLN A 78 6.74 8.67 -1.69
C GLN A 78 6.02 7.34 -1.48
N TYR A 79 6.74 6.34 -0.97
CA TYR A 79 6.20 5.04 -0.58
C TYR A 79 4.78 5.24 -0.06
N TYR A 80 3.79 4.48 -0.55
CA TYR A 80 2.38 4.61 -0.14
C TYR A 80 2.27 4.86 1.37
N HIS A 81 2.24 6.14 1.77
CA HIS A 81 2.18 6.54 3.17
C HIS A 81 0.71 6.45 3.50
N ILE A 82 0.30 5.21 3.79
CA ILE A 82 -1.02 4.92 4.34
C ILE A 82 -1.21 5.71 5.64
N MET A 83 -0.12 5.97 6.36
CA MET A 83 -0.08 6.70 7.61
C MET A 83 0.90 7.88 7.49
N ASP A 84 0.47 9.08 7.89
CA ASP A 84 1.31 10.26 8.04
C ASP A 84 1.66 10.57 9.52
N ASP A 85 2.43 11.63 9.76
CA ASP A 85 2.83 12.03 11.11
C ASP A 85 1.62 12.40 12.00
N ASN A 86 0.58 13.00 11.41
CA ASN A 86 -0.63 13.36 12.13
C ASN A 86 -1.46 12.13 12.52
N ASP A 87 -1.50 11.09 11.67
CA ASP A 87 -2.05 9.79 12.02
C ASP A 87 -1.31 9.17 13.20
N TYR A 88 0.03 9.19 13.20
CA TYR A 88 0.84 8.69 14.31
C TYR A 88 0.53 9.42 15.62
N GLU A 89 0.56 10.75 15.61
CA GLU A 89 0.27 11.58 16.79
C GLU A 89 -1.15 11.33 17.32
N ASN A 90 -2.13 11.17 16.43
CA ASN A 90 -3.51 10.87 16.82
C ASN A 90 -3.62 9.47 17.44
N PHE A 91 -2.96 8.46 16.90
CA PHE A 91 -2.96 7.11 17.48
C PHE A 91 -2.26 7.08 18.83
N ALA A 92 -1.11 7.76 18.97
CA ALA A 92 -0.42 7.90 20.25
C ALA A 92 -1.31 8.63 21.28
N TRP A 93 -2.03 9.67 20.86
CA TRP A 93 -2.98 10.35 21.74
C TRP A 93 -4.14 9.44 22.16
N MET A 94 -4.73 8.65 21.25
CA MET A 94 -5.80 7.70 21.58
C MET A 94 -5.34 6.67 22.61
N LYS A 95 -4.07 6.24 22.57
CA LYS A 95 -3.50 5.31 23.55
C LYS A 95 -3.58 5.83 24.99
N GLU A 96 -3.39 7.12 25.18
CA GLU A 96 -3.39 7.73 26.50
C GLU A 96 -4.77 8.26 26.92
N ASN A 97 -5.68 8.52 25.96
CA ASN A 97 -6.92 9.27 26.21
C ASN A 97 -8.22 8.48 25.97
N THR A 98 -8.15 7.22 25.53
CA THR A 98 -9.35 6.36 25.36
C THR A 98 -9.28 5.13 26.27
N PRO A 99 -10.41 4.52 26.68
CA PRO A 99 -10.39 3.27 27.45
C PRO A 99 -9.72 2.11 26.69
N LYS A 100 -8.98 1.23 27.39
CA LYS A 100 -8.20 0.14 26.77
C LYS A 100 -9.04 -0.88 25.99
N ASP A 101 -10.29 -1.09 26.40
CA ASP A 101 -11.23 -2.02 25.82
C ASP A 101 -11.99 -1.46 24.61
N SER A 102 -11.81 -0.17 24.31
CA SER A 102 -12.48 0.53 23.21
C SER A 102 -12.25 -0.14 21.86
N ARG A 103 -13.32 -0.17 21.06
CA ARG A 103 -13.30 -0.57 19.66
C ARG A 103 -13.36 0.66 18.77
N ILE A 104 -12.34 0.84 17.94
CA ILE A 104 -12.20 1.99 17.05
C ILE A 104 -12.47 1.59 15.61
N LEU A 105 -13.25 2.39 14.90
CA LEU A 105 -13.39 2.31 13.45
C LEU A 105 -12.45 3.30 12.78
N ALA A 106 -11.64 2.83 11.84
CA ALA A 106 -10.77 3.64 11.01
C ALA A 106 -10.74 3.06 9.60
N ASP A 107 -10.16 3.81 8.65
CA ASP A 107 -9.83 3.27 7.33
C ASP A 107 -9.06 1.94 7.49
N SER A 108 -9.50 0.90 6.76
CA SER A 108 -9.01 -0.45 6.96
C SER A 108 -7.51 -0.62 6.71
N TRP A 109 -6.90 0.25 5.88
CA TRP A 109 -5.44 0.27 5.66
C TRP A 109 -4.72 0.95 6.82
N LYS A 110 -5.28 2.03 7.38
CA LYS A 110 -4.75 2.73 8.57
C LYS A 110 -4.89 1.93 9.86
N SER A 111 -5.89 1.07 9.96
CA SER A 111 -6.18 0.25 11.15
C SER A 111 -4.98 -0.57 11.64
N LYS A 112 -4.05 -0.97 10.76
CA LYS A 112 -2.84 -1.67 11.17
C LYS A 112 -1.91 -0.81 12.03
N GLY A 113 -1.70 0.44 11.64
CA GLY A 113 -0.97 1.41 12.45
C GLY A 113 -1.71 1.71 13.75
N LEU A 114 -3.03 1.86 13.69
CA LEU A 114 -3.87 2.14 14.84
C LEU A 114 -3.77 1.06 15.93
N VAL A 115 -3.85 -0.22 15.57
CA VAL A 115 -3.71 -1.31 16.56
C VAL A 115 -2.35 -1.26 17.27
N ILE A 116 -1.29 -0.96 16.52
CA ILE A 116 0.09 -0.94 17.04
C ILE A 116 0.32 0.28 17.94
N PHE A 117 -0.10 1.47 17.50
CA PHE A 117 0.25 2.72 18.19
C PHE A 117 -0.79 3.17 19.21
N ALA A 118 -2.08 2.93 18.94
CA ALA A 118 -3.14 3.25 19.89
C ALA A 118 -3.39 2.13 20.91
N GLU A 119 -2.96 0.90 20.63
CA GLU A 119 -3.22 -0.29 21.47
C GLU A 119 -4.72 -0.45 21.77
N ARG A 120 -5.57 -0.28 20.75
CA ARG A 120 -7.02 -0.46 20.83
C ARG A 120 -7.50 -1.51 19.84
N LYS A 121 -8.68 -2.07 20.11
CA LYS A 121 -9.32 -3.00 19.18
C LYS A 121 -9.79 -2.21 17.96
N THR A 122 -9.64 -2.75 16.76
CA THR A 122 -10.22 -2.14 15.56
C THR A 122 -11.44 -2.90 15.07
N TYR A 123 -12.34 -2.18 14.41
CA TYR A 123 -13.47 -2.79 13.71
C TYR A 123 -13.01 -3.62 12.52
N SER A 124 -12.22 -2.99 11.63
CA SER A 124 -11.67 -3.55 10.41
C SER A 124 -10.15 -3.56 10.44
N TYR A 125 -9.55 -4.47 9.67
CA TYR A 125 -8.10 -4.61 9.52
C TYR A 125 -7.85 -5.41 8.23
N TYR A 126 -7.14 -4.83 7.25
CA TYR A 126 -6.82 -5.56 6.02
C TYR A 126 -5.92 -6.77 6.32
N PRO A 127 -6.37 -8.01 6.04
CA PRO A 127 -5.65 -9.21 6.42
C PRO A 127 -4.51 -9.52 5.45
N THR A 128 -3.61 -10.40 5.88
CA THR A 128 -2.54 -10.99 5.05
C THR A 128 -3.02 -12.15 4.16
N GLY A 129 -4.32 -12.41 4.05
CA GLY A 129 -4.87 -13.54 3.28
C GLY A 129 -6.39 -13.46 3.03
N PRO A 130 -6.94 -14.34 2.17
CA PRO A 130 -8.33 -14.30 1.77
C PRO A 130 -9.25 -14.77 2.90
N SER A 131 -10.02 -13.86 3.48
CA SER A 131 -11.09 -14.16 4.43
C SER A 131 -12.33 -13.36 4.07
N LYS A 132 -13.40 -14.06 3.66
CA LYS A 132 -14.68 -13.42 3.31
C LYS A 132 -15.24 -12.60 4.46
N LYS A 133 -15.12 -13.10 5.70
CA LYS A 133 -15.58 -12.42 6.91
C LYS A 133 -14.81 -11.12 7.15
N ILE A 134 -13.48 -11.16 7.03
CA ILE A 134 -12.66 -9.96 7.25
C ILE A 134 -12.88 -8.95 6.12
N LEU A 135 -12.99 -9.42 4.89
CA LEU A 135 -13.28 -8.57 3.74
C LEU A 135 -14.61 -7.83 3.92
N TYR A 136 -15.66 -8.52 4.39
CA TYR A 136 -16.93 -7.89 4.73
C TYR A 136 -16.77 -6.75 5.74
N TYR A 137 -16.03 -6.95 6.84
CA TYR A 137 -15.78 -5.88 7.83
C TYR A 137 -14.99 -4.70 7.26
N CYS A 138 -14.02 -4.96 6.37
CA CYS A 138 -13.28 -3.88 5.73
C CYS A 138 -14.19 -3.09 4.78
N GLU A 139 -14.94 -3.78 3.93
CA GLU A 139 -15.86 -3.16 2.98
C GLU A 139 -16.98 -2.38 3.67
N SER A 140 -17.57 -2.92 4.73
CA SER A 140 -18.63 -2.25 5.49
C SER A 140 -18.10 -1.04 6.25
N GLY A 141 -16.94 -1.16 6.92
CA GLY A 141 -16.30 -0.07 7.65
C GLY A 141 -15.89 1.06 6.71
N ASP A 142 -15.20 0.73 5.62
CA ASP A 142 -14.77 1.73 4.64
C ASP A 142 -15.97 2.38 3.93
N LYS A 143 -17.06 1.63 3.71
CA LYS A 143 -18.32 2.19 3.17
C LYS A 143 -18.92 3.20 4.15
N PHE A 144 -19.05 2.85 5.43
CA PHE A 144 -19.55 3.77 6.45
C PHE A 144 -18.75 5.08 6.49
N LEU A 145 -17.42 4.99 6.40
CA LEU A 145 -16.55 6.18 6.38
C LEU A 145 -16.72 7.01 5.09
N ARG A 146 -16.87 6.36 3.92
CA ARG A 146 -17.15 7.06 2.65
C ARG A 146 -18.51 7.76 2.66
N ASP A 147 -19.49 7.15 3.31
CA ASP A 147 -20.84 7.69 3.48
C ASP A 147 -20.91 8.74 4.62
N LYS A 148 -19.78 9.36 4.96
CA LYS A 148 -19.63 10.43 5.96
C LYS A 148 -20.10 10.06 7.36
N CYS A 149 -20.01 8.77 7.69
CA CYS A 149 -20.31 8.25 9.02
C CYS A 149 -21.79 8.36 9.43
N ASN A 150 -22.72 8.46 8.48
CA ASN A 150 -24.13 8.83 8.74
C ASN A 150 -24.98 7.78 9.49
N ASP A 151 -24.59 6.51 9.51
CA ASP A 151 -25.41 5.41 10.05
C ASP A 151 -25.11 5.14 11.53
N SER A 152 -25.88 5.75 12.43
CA SER A 152 -25.68 5.55 13.87
C SER A 152 -26.01 4.14 14.36
N GLU A 153 -26.94 3.43 13.70
CA GLU A 153 -27.26 2.03 14.05
C GLU A 153 -26.06 1.12 13.76
N PHE A 154 -25.30 1.40 12.70
CA PHE A 154 -24.06 0.70 12.41
C PHE A 154 -23.06 0.79 13.57
N LEU A 155 -22.90 1.95 14.20
CA LEU A 155 -21.99 2.12 15.33
C LEU A 155 -22.43 1.27 16.53
N ILE A 156 -23.73 1.27 16.82
CA ILE A 156 -24.32 0.53 17.95
C ILE A 156 -24.20 -0.98 17.74
N ASN A 157 -24.66 -1.47 16.59
CA ASN A 157 -24.69 -2.89 16.27
C ASN A 157 -23.30 -3.53 16.22
N ASN A 158 -22.26 -2.73 15.99
CA ASN A 158 -20.88 -3.19 15.92
C ASN A 158 -20.03 -2.82 17.16
N SER A 159 -20.67 -2.26 18.19
CA SER A 159 -20.05 -1.83 19.46
C SER A 159 -18.83 -0.94 19.24
N ILE A 160 -18.95 0.07 18.37
CA ILE A 160 -17.87 1.02 18.06
C ILE A 160 -17.95 2.18 19.06
N ASN A 161 -16.84 2.46 19.75
CA ASN A 161 -16.76 3.53 20.74
C ASN A 161 -16.18 4.82 20.16
N TYR A 162 -15.24 4.70 19.22
CA TYR A 162 -14.57 5.83 18.59
C TYR A 162 -14.45 5.64 17.08
N VAL A 163 -14.45 6.74 16.33
CA VAL A 163 -14.24 6.77 14.89
C VAL A 163 -13.06 7.68 14.56
N TYR A 164 -12.12 7.17 13.76
CA TYR A 164 -11.00 7.94 13.22
C TYR A 164 -11.20 8.22 11.73
N SER A 165 -11.61 9.46 11.41
CA SER A 165 -11.83 9.93 10.04
C SER A 165 -11.98 11.44 10.02
N CYS A 166 -11.44 12.14 9.01
CA CYS A 166 -11.55 13.60 8.92
C CYS A 166 -12.83 14.09 8.22
N ASN A 167 -13.76 13.20 7.84
CA ASN A 167 -14.91 13.54 7.02
C ASN A 167 -16.22 12.94 7.54
N CYS A 168 -16.40 12.89 8.87
CA CYS A 168 -17.67 12.49 9.47
C CYS A 168 -18.63 13.68 9.59
N LYS A 169 -19.93 13.44 9.35
CA LYS A 169 -21.02 14.41 9.51
C LYS A 169 -22.23 13.73 10.18
N ASN A 170 -22.03 13.21 11.38
CA ASN A 170 -23.07 12.54 12.16
C ASN A 170 -23.25 13.26 13.50
N GLU A 171 -24.50 13.52 13.89
CA GLU A 171 -24.88 14.20 15.14
C GLU A 171 -24.58 13.34 16.39
N ASN A 172 -24.54 12.02 16.24
CA ASN A 172 -24.19 11.08 17.31
C ASN A 172 -22.67 10.91 17.49
N LEU A 173 -21.87 11.70 16.79
CA LEU A 173 -20.42 11.72 16.88
C LEU A 173 -19.96 13.09 17.39
N THR A 174 -19.23 13.11 18.51
CA THR A 174 -18.58 14.32 19.01
C THR A 174 -17.10 14.30 18.70
N GLU A 175 -16.60 15.31 18.00
CA GLU A 175 -15.17 15.46 17.74
C GLU A 175 -14.44 15.87 19.03
N ILE A 176 -13.67 14.95 19.60
CA ILE A 176 -12.89 15.18 20.83
C ILE A 176 -11.47 15.67 20.53
N ARG A 177 -11.00 15.41 19.32
CA ARG A 177 -9.73 15.87 18.75
C ARG A 177 -9.87 15.81 17.23
N LYS A 178 -9.08 16.61 16.50
CA LYS A 178 -9.12 16.65 15.03
C LYS A 178 -9.13 15.23 14.43
N CYS A 179 -10.19 14.91 13.69
CA CYS A 179 -10.46 13.61 13.05
C CYS A 179 -10.71 12.42 13.99
N ILE A 180 -10.87 12.65 15.29
CA ILE A 180 -11.18 11.64 16.32
C ILE A 180 -12.54 11.96 16.92
N PHE A 181 -13.48 11.05 16.73
CA PHE A 181 -14.86 11.19 17.18
C PHE A 181 -15.19 10.15 18.24
N GLU A 182 -15.85 10.59 19.30
CA GLU A 182 -16.48 9.73 20.31
C GLU A 182 -17.94 9.50 19.96
N VAL A 183 -18.41 8.26 20.10
CA VAL A 183 -19.81 7.92 19.89
C VAL A 183 -20.61 8.28 21.14
N ILE A 184 -21.63 9.13 20.98
CA ILE A 184 -22.59 9.43 22.04
C ILE A 184 -23.68 8.35 22.00
N TRP A 185 -23.82 7.64 23.12
CA TRP A 185 -24.92 6.69 23.34
C TRP A 185 -26.11 7.46 23.91
N CYS A 186 -27.09 7.77 23.07
CA CYS A 186 -28.40 8.27 23.50
C CYS A 186 -29.32 7.11 23.88
#